data_AF-A0A949BR94-F1
#
_entry.id   AF-A0A949BR94-F1
#
_cell.length_a   1.000
_cell.length_b   1.000
_cell.length_c   1.000
_cell.angle_alpha   90.00
_cell.angle_beta   90.00
_cell.angle_gamma   90.00
#
_symmetry.space_group_name_H-M   'P 1'
#
loop_
_entity.id
_entity.type
_entity.pdbx_description
1 polymer ?
#
loop_
_entity_poly.entity_id
_entity_poly.type
_entity_poly.pdbx_seq_one_letter_code
_entity_poly.pdbx_strand_id
1 'polypeptide(L)'
;MFKKVFLLLTILCFLLSLNAITQQEEITLVAVGDIMLAHRLRPFIEEYGPSYPYKYTAHIFKDADISFANLESPLSTKGEPVPNKEYTFRANPKVAEGLKEAGFDVLSLANNHILDYGEEALFETIEVLDSNMIFHIGAGKNIFEARKPVILKVEGKRFGFLAYSNTFPEEFWAEEEKAGTAYGKFSRVREDVK
;
A
#
# COMPACT_ATOMS: atom_id res chain seq x y z
N MET A 1 -6.45 -15.87 60.64
CA MET A 1 -6.63 -14.69 59.76
C MET A 1 -5.77 -14.76 58.50
N PHE A 2 -4.46 -14.98 58.60
CA PHE A 2 -3.52 -15.01 57.46
C PHE A 2 -3.86 -15.97 56.30
N LYS A 3 -4.31 -17.20 56.58
CA LYS A 3 -4.66 -18.16 55.52
C LYS A 3 -5.84 -17.73 54.63
N LYS A 4 -6.80 -16.98 55.17
CA LYS A 4 -7.96 -16.47 54.41
C LYS A 4 -7.57 -15.29 53.50
N VAL A 5 -6.64 -14.44 53.96
CA VAL A 5 -6.11 -13.31 53.16
C VAL A 5 -5.25 -13.81 52.00
N PHE A 6 -4.41 -14.82 52.24
CA PHE A 6 -3.57 -15.42 51.18
C PHE A 6 -4.40 -16.12 50.08
N LEU A 7 -5.49 -16.80 50.47
CA LEU A 7 -6.42 -17.43 49.52
C LEU A 7 -7.20 -16.40 48.69
N LEU A 8 -7.62 -15.28 49.28
CA LEU A 8 -8.28 -14.19 48.54
C LEU A 8 -7.33 -13.52 47.54
N LEU A 9 -6.07 -13.28 47.91
CA LEU A 9 -5.05 -12.70 47.03
C LEU A 9 -4.72 -13.61 45.85
N THR A 10 -4.63 -14.93 46.08
CA THR A 10 -4.39 -15.90 44.99
C THR A 10 -5.58 -16.01 44.04
N ILE A 11 -6.83 -16.00 44.55
CA ILE A 11 -8.03 -15.96 43.72
C ILE A 11 -8.13 -14.65 42.92
N LEU A 12 -7.80 -13.51 43.52
CA LEU A 12 -7.80 -12.21 42.84
C LEU A 12 -6.73 -12.14 41.73
N CYS A 13 -5.51 -12.63 41.98
CA CYS A 13 -4.48 -12.76 40.95
C CYS A 13 -4.89 -13.73 39.83
N PHE A 14 -5.57 -14.83 40.18
CA PHE A 14 -6.07 -15.79 39.20
C PHE A 14 -7.19 -15.19 38.33
N LEU A 15 -8.12 -14.42 38.93
CA LEU A 15 -9.18 -13.70 38.23
C LEU A 15 -8.64 -12.55 37.36
N LEU A 16 -7.62 -11.81 37.82
CA LEU A 16 -6.90 -10.82 37.02
C LEU A 16 -6.16 -11.48 35.85
N SER A 17 -5.59 -12.67 36.05
CA SER A 17 -4.96 -13.44 34.97
C SER A 17 -5.97 -14.05 34.00
N LEU A 18 -7.21 -14.32 34.43
CA LEU A 18 -8.30 -14.78 33.57
C LEU A 18 -8.86 -13.66 32.68
N ASN A 19 -8.92 -12.42 33.16
CA ASN A 19 -9.23 -11.26 32.30
C ASN A 19 -8.06 -10.89 31.35
N ALA A 20 -6.85 -11.34 31.67
CA ALA A 20 -5.70 -11.29 30.77
C ALA A 20 -5.66 -12.47 29.77
N ILE A 21 -6.63 -13.39 29.81
CA ILE A 21 -6.87 -14.36 28.73
C ILE A 21 -7.49 -13.57 27.57
N THR A 22 -6.60 -12.93 26.82
CA THR A 22 -6.70 -12.54 25.42
C THR A 22 -8.11 -12.24 24.95
N GLN A 23 -8.60 -11.03 25.20
CA GLN A 23 -9.45 -10.42 24.19
C GLN A 23 -8.55 -10.27 22.96
N GLN A 24 -8.68 -11.20 22.02
CA GLN A 24 -7.89 -11.15 20.81
C GLN A 24 -8.30 -9.88 20.10
N GLU A 25 -7.44 -8.86 20.15
CA GLU A 25 -7.69 -7.61 19.45
C GLU A 25 -7.92 -7.94 17.99
N GLU A 26 -9.10 -7.54 17.51
CA GLU A 26 -9.50 -7.66 16.13
C GLU A 26 -8.55 -6.77 15.33
N ILE A 27 -7.78 -7.37 14.43
CA ILE A 27 -6.91 -6.61 13.53
C ILE A 27 -7.73 -6.29 12.29
N THR A 28 -7.87 -5.00 12.02
CA THR A 28 -8.63 -4.46 10.91
C THR A 28 -7.71 -4.13 9.73
N LEU A 29 -8.06 -4.65 8.57
CA LEU A 29 -7.41 -4.31 7.31
C LEU A 29 -8.47 -3.72 6.39
N VAL A 30 -8.24 -2.51 5.90
CA VAL A 30 -9.04 -1.91 4.84
C VAL A 30 -8.28 -1.93 3.53
N ALA A 31 -8.94 -2.40 2.48
CA ALA A 31 -8.41 -2.41 1.13
C ALA A 31 -9.39 -1.72 0.19
N VAL A 32 -8.89 -0.79 -0.63
CA VAL A 32 -9.67 -0.15 -1.69
C VAL A 32 -9.03 -0.42 -3.05
N GLY A 33 -9.83 -0.23 -4.10
CA GLY A 33 -9.38 -0.38 -5.49
C GLY A 33 -8.53 0.82 -5.95
N ASP A 34 -8.67 1.13 -7.23
CA ASP A 34 -7.84 2.12 -7.91
C ASP A 34 -8.06 3.54 -7.37
N ILE A 35 -6.97 4.16 -6.93
CA ILE A 35 -6.92 5.59 -6.62
C ILE A 35 -6.42 6.32 -7.87
N MET A 36 -7.36 6.97 -8.56
CA MET A 36 -7.09 7.77 -9.75
C MET A 36 -6.94 9.25 -9.40
N LEU A 37 -5.69 9.71 -9.25
CA LEU A 37 -5.34 11.08 -8.85
C LEU A 37 -5.01 12.01 -10.03
N ALA A 38 -5.19 11.51 -11.25
CA ALA A 38 -4.97 12.25 -12.48
C ALA A 38 -6.29 12.72 -13.13
N HIS A 39 -6.16 13.42 -14.26
CA HIS A 39 -7.27 13.83 -15.11
C HIS A 39 -8.35 14.65 -14.37
N ARG A 40 -9.58 14.12 -14.21
CA ARG A 40 -10.75 14.85 -13.68
C ARG A 40 -10.56 15.36 -12.25
N LEU A 41 -9.74 14.69 -11.45
CA LEU A 41 -9.54 15.06 -10.06
C LEU A 41 -8.47 16.13 -9.87
N ARG A 42 -7.57 16.30 -10.87
CA ARG A 42 -6.46 17.25 -10.83
C ARG A 42 -6.88 18.68 -10.49
N PRO A 43 -7.86 19.33 -11.15
CA PRO A 43 -8.21 20.72 -10.83
C PRO A 43 -8.68 20.89 -9.38
N PHE A 44 -9.40 19.91 -8.83
CA PHE A 44 -9.85 19.94 -7.44
C PHE A 44 -8.70 19.77 -6.44
N ILE A 45 -7.73 18.90 -6.77
CA ILE A 45 -6.51 18.75 -5.97
C ILE A 45 -5.67 20.03 -6.00
N GLU A 46 -5.57 20.69 -7.16
CA GLU A 46 -4.84 21.94 -7.31
C GLU A 46 -5.51 23.10 -6.55
N GLU A 47 -6.85 23.14 -6.53
CA GLU A 47 -7.63 24.17 -5.83
C GLU A 47 -7.70 23.94 -4.32
N TYR A 48 -7.99 22.71 -3.89
CA TYR A 48 -8.31 22.39 -2.49
C TYR A 48 -7.22 21.63 -1.73
N GLY A 49 -6.12 21.28 -2.41
CA GLY A 49 -4.98 20.58 -1.85
C GLY A 49 -5.02 19.05 -1.99
N PRO A 50 -3.89 18.37 -1.70
CA PRO A 50 -3.71 16.94 -1.96
C PRO A 50 -4.64 16.03 -1.16
N SER A 51 -5.13 16.49 -0.01
CA SER A 51 -6.00 15.71 0.89
C SER A 51 -7.48 15.81 0.55
N TYR A 52 -7.85 16.67 -0.41
CA TYR A 52 -9.24 16.88 -0.84
C TYR A 52 -9.98 15.59 -1.24
N PRO A 53 -9.38 14.64 -1.99
CA PRO A 53 -10.05 13.40 -2.38
C PRO A 53 -10.52 12.54 -1.19
N TYR A 54 -9.87 12.69 -0.05
CA TYR A 54 -10.08 11.83 1.12
C TYR A 54 -10.82 12.54 2.26
N LYS A 55 -11.24 13.79 2.05
CA LYS A 55 -11.84 14.67 3.06
C LYS A 55 -12.93 13.99 3.90
N TYR A 56 -13.73 13.12 3.27
CA TYR A 56 -14.86 12.45 3.93
C TYR A 56 -14.61 10.96 4.20
N THR A 57 -13.48 10.41 3.78
CA THR A 57 -13.21 8.96 3.85
C THR A 57 -11.94 8.62 4.62
N ALA A 58 -11.07 9.59 4.91
CA ALA A 58 -9.79 9.36 5.61
C ALA A 58 -9.94 8.62 6.96
N HIS A 59 -11.03 8.85 7.69
CA HIS A 59 -11.29 8.15 8.95
C HIS A 59 -11.35 6.62 8.77
N ILE A 60 -11.87 6.13 7.64
CA ILE A 60 -11.96 4.69 7.34
C ILE A 60 -10.56 4.06 7.28
N PHE A 61 -9.57 4.79 6.78
CA PHE A 61 -8.18 4.30 6.66
C PHE A 61 -7.40 4.50 7.95
N LYS A 62 -7.59 5.65 8.62
CA LYS A 62 -6.90 5.99 9.88
C LYS A 62 -7.32 5.13 11.06
N ASP A 63 -8.57 4.71 11.09
CA ASP A 63 -9.10 3.90 12.18
C ASP A 63 -8.76 2.40 12.00
N ALA A 64 -8.19 2.01 10.85
CA ALA A 64 -7.75 0.65 10.58
C ALA A 64 -6.29 0.43 10.99
N ASP A 65 -5.93 -0.80 11.35
CA ASP A 65 -4.54 -1.15 11.68
C ASP A 65 -3.63 -1.21 10.45
N ILE A 66 -4.20 -1.56 9.30
CA ILE A 66 -3.52 -1.53 8.00
C ILE A 66 -4.48 -1.06 6.92
N SER A 67 -4.00 -0.13 6.10
CA SER A 67 -4.71 0.33 4.91
C SER A 67 -3.93 0.04 3.64
N PHE A 68 -4.66 -0.43 2.63
CA PHE A 68 -4.12 -0.80 1.33
C PHE A 68 -4.93 -0.17 0.20
N ALA A 69 -4.26 0.24 -0.88
CA ALA A 69 -4.92 0.65 -2.11
C ALA A 69 -4.12 0.29 -3.37
N ASN A 70 -4.78 0.25 -4.52
CA ASN A 70 -4.11 0.21 -5.81
C ASN A 70 -3.90 1.64 -6.33
N LEU A 71 -2.68 2.01 -6.68
CA LEU A 71 -2.39 3.32 -7.23
C LEU A 71 -2.46 3.25 -8.76
N GLU A 72 -3.42 3.97 -9.34
CA GLU A 72 -3.67 3.91 -10.78
C GLU A 72 -2.56 4.62 -11.57
N SER A 73 -2.17 5.82 -11.13
CA SER A 73 -1.30 6.69 -11.92
C SER A 73 0.09 6.87 -11.29
N PRO A 74 1.16 6.99 -12.09
CA PRO A 74 2.46 7.41 -11.59
C PRO A 74 2.39 8.81 -10.96
N LEU A 75 3.16 8.99 -9.89
CA LEU A 75 3.34 10.25 -9.17
C LEU A 75 4.65 10.88 -9.65
N SER A 76 4.58 11.66 -10.72
CA SER A 76 5.80 12.07 -11.43
C SER A 76 5.67 13.40 -12.16
N THR A 77 6.81 14.07 -12.30
CA THR A 77 7.06 15.20 -13.20
C THR A 77 7.98 14.85 -14.37
N LYS A 78 8.57 13.65 -14.36
CA LYS A 78 9.52 13.14 -15.36
C LYS A 78 8.84 12.29 -16.45
N GLY A 79 9.65 11.90 -17.44
CA GLY A 79 9.27 11.02 -18.52
C GLY A 79 8.32 11.62 -19.56
N GLU A 80 8.19 10.89 -20.66
CA GLU A 80 7.31 11.21 -21.79
C GLU A 80 6.19 10.18 -21.91
N PRO A 81 4.98 10.60 -22.31
CA PRO A 81 3.86 9.68 -22.43
C PRO A 81 4.16 8.56 -23.42
N VAL A 82 3.81 7.33 -23.07
CA VAL A 82 4.00 6.16 -23.94
C VAL A 82 3.25 6.39 -25.26
N PRO A 83 3.95 6.30 -26.41
CA PRO A 83 3.34 6.62 -27.70
C PRO A 83 2.25 5.61 -28.04
N ASN A 84 1.19 6.09 -28.70
CA ASN A 84 0.04 5.30 -29.17
C ASN A 84 -0.79 4.60 -28.07
N LYS A 85 -0.58 4.93 -26.80
CA LYS A 85 -1.48 4.52 -25.72
C LYS A 85 -2.67 5.49 -25.65
N GLU A 86 -3.89 4.95 -25.72
CA GLU A 86 -5.12 5.77 -25.78
C GLU A 86 -5.29 6.67 -24.55
N TYR A 87 -4.97 6.15 -23.36
CA TYR A 87 -5.04 6.89 -22.11
C TYR A 87 -3.71 6.81 -21.38
N THR A 88 -3.15 7.98 -21.08
CA THR A 88 -2.00 8.13 -20.18
C THR A 88 -2.38 8.98 -18.97
N PHE A 89 -2.00 8.51 -17.80
CA PHE A 89 -2.28 9.13 -16.52
C PHE A 89 -0.98 9.52 -15.82
N ARG A 90 -0.98 10.71 -15.21
CA ARG A 90 0.11 11.20 -14.37
C ARG A 90 -0.46 12.13 -13.32
N ALA A 91 -0.15 11.85 -12.07
CA ALA A 91 -0.48 12.72 -10.95
C ALA A 91 0.76 13.50 -10.51
N ASN A 92 0.55 14.68 -9.95
CA ASN A 92 1.62 15.48 -9.38
C ASN A 92 2.19 14.75 -8.14
N PRO A 93 3.52 14.63 -7.97
CA PRO A 93 4.13 14.03 -6.78
C PRO A 93 3.55 14.47 -5.44
N LYS A 94 3.12 15.73 -5.32
CA LYS A 94 2.52 16.29 -4.09
C LYS A 94 1.28 15.57 -3.61
N VAL A 95 0.58 14.81 -4.46
CA VAL A 95 -0.59 14.03 -4.02
C VAL A 95 -0.24 12.92 -3.03
N ALA A 96 1.04 12.53 -2.94
CA ALA A 96 1.52 11.59 -1.93
C ALA A 96 1.35 12.10 -0.49
N GLU A 97 1.43 13.42 -0.28
CA GLU A 97 1.12 14.04 1.02
C GLU A 97 -0.31 13.72 1.43
N GLY A 98 -1.26 13.85 0.49
CA GLY A 98 -2.67 13.55 0.71
C GLY A 98 -2.94 12.05 0.94
N LEU A 99 -2.23 11.17 0.22
CA LEU A 99 -2.27 9.72 0.47
C LEU A 99 -1.81 9.39 1.90
N LYS A 100 -0.69 9.97 2.33
CA LYS A 100 -0.16 9.76 3.69
C LYS A 100 -1.09 10.34 4.75
N GLU A 101 -1.56 11.57 4.56
CA GLU A 101 -2.51 12.22 5.46
C GLU A 101 -3.86 11.51 5.52
N ALA A 102 -4.28 10.83 4.46
CA ALA A 102 -5.49 10.01 4.47
C ALA A 102 -5.33 8.75 5.30
N GLY A 103 -4.10 8.30 5.54
CA GLY A 103 -3.78 7.14 6.37
C GLY A 103 -3.32 5.91 5.58
N PHE A 104 -2.99 6.02 4.29
CA PHE A 104 -2.56 4.87 3.48
C PHE A 104 -1.18 4.33 3.89
N ASP A 105 -1.09 3.03 4.12
CA ASP A 105 0.15 2.34 4.52
C ASP A 105 0.85 1.65 3.35
N VAL A 106 0.10 0.90 2.53
CA VAL A 106 0.64 0.10 1.43
C VAL A 106 -0.08 0.41 0.12
N LEU A 107 0.66 0.78 -0.91
CA LEU A 107 0.13 0.97 -2.26
C LEU A 107 0.65 -0.11 -3.21
N SER A 108 -0.27 -0.73 -3.95
CA SER A 108 0.09 -1.51 -5.12
C SER A 108 0.40 -0.59 -6.29
N LEU A 109 1.57 -0.81 -6.90
CA LEU A 109 1.99 -0.23 -8.18
C LEU A 109 1.81 -1.23 -9.33
N ALA A 110 1.29 -2.43 -9.07
CA ALA A 110 0.99 -3.43 -10.08
C ALA A 110 -0.25 -3.02 -10.88
N ASN A 111 -0.09 -2.00 -11.72
CA ASN A 111 -1.15 -1.37 -12.47
C ASN A 111 -0.72 -1.18 -13.93
N ASN A 112 -1.67 -1.27 -14.87
CA ASN A 112 -1.42 -1.04 -16.29
C ASN A 112 -1.03 0.40 -16.64
N HIS A 113 -1.17 1.35 -15.72
CA HIS A 113 -0.88 2.76 -15.94
C HIS A 113 0.42 3.24 -15.26
N ILE A 114 1.08 2.42 -14.43
CA ILE A 114 2.24 2.88 -13.66
C ILE A 114 3.44 3.32 -14.52
N LEU A 115 3.58 2.79 -15.74
CA LEU A 115 4.63 3.18 -16.70
C LEU A 115 4.09 4.05 -17.84
N ASP A 116 2.96 4.74 -17.66
CA ASP A 116 2.41 5.63 -18.69
C ASP A 116 3.36 6.71 -19.18
N TYR A 117 4.36 7.05 -18.36
CA TYR A 117 5.42 8.00 -18.67
C TYR A 117 6.82 7.35 -18.60
N GLY A 118 6.89 6.02 -18.78
CA GLY A 118 8.13 5.26 -18.80
C GLY A 118 8.78 5.04 -17.43
N GLU A 119 9.99 4.49 -17.44
CA GLU A 119 10.71 4.07 -16.22
C GLU A 119 11.07 5.24 -15.31
N GLU A 120 11.39 6.41 -15.88
CA GLU A 120 11.70 7.61 -15.08
C GLU A 120 10.54 8.01 -14.18
N ALA A 121 9.30 7.87 -14.68
CA ALA A 121 8.11 8.17 -13.90
C ALA A 121 7.83 7.11 -12.83
N LEU A 122 8.10 5.83 -13.11
CA LEU A 122 8.05 4.77 -12.10
C LEU A 122 9.08 5.01 -10.99
N PHE A 123 10.32 5.38 -11.34
CA PHE A 123 11.38 5.65 -10.36
C PHE A 123 11.04 6.84 -9.47
N GLU A 124 10.55 7.94 -10.05
CA GLU A 124 10.10 9.08 -9.26
C GLU A 124 8.90 8.71 -8.37
N THR A 125 7.98 7.88 -8.87
CA THR A 125 6.84 7.41 -8.06
C THR A 125 7.33 6.64 -6.83
N ILE A 126 8.28 5.72 -7.01
CA ILE A 126 8.90 4.97 -5.90
C ILE A 126 9.58 5.93 -4.91
N GLU A 127 10.42 6.84 -5.39
CA GLU A 127 11.11 7.84 -4.57
C GLU A 127 10.12 8.71 -3.76
N VAL A 128 9.01 9.11 -4.38
CA VAL A 128 7.96 9.92 -3.75
C VAL A 128 7.23 9.15 -2.66
N LEU A 129 6.89 7.87 -2.88
CA LEU A 129 6.23 7.03 -1.88
C LEU A 129 7.16 6.74 -0.70
N ASP A 130 8.41 6.39 -0.97
CA ASP A 130 9.44 6.17 0.05
C ASP A 130 9.64 7.42 0.92
N SER A 131 9.74 8.59 0.30
CA SER A 131 9.90 9.88 1.00
C SER A 131 8.70 10.26 1.87
N ASN A 132 7.52 9.74 1.56
CA ASN A 132 6.29 9.93 2.33
C ASN A 132 6.00 8.79 3.32
N MET A 133 6.93 7.84 3.48
CA MET A 133 6.77 6.66 4.35
C MET A 133 5.49 5.87 4.01
N ILE A 134 5.25 5.67 2.71
CA ILE A 134 4.20 4.81 2.17
C ILE A 134 4.90 3.61 1.55
N PHE A 135 4.59 2.41 2.01
CA PHE A 135 5.12 1.20 1.43
C PHE A 135 4.53 0.97 0.04
N HIS A 136 5.33 0.41 -0.86
CA HIS A 136 4.88 0.09 -2.22
C HIS A 136 5.28 -1.32 -2.63
N ILE A 137 4.48 -1.94 -3.50
CA ILE A 137 4.69 -3.30 -4.01
C ILE A 137 4.25 -3.44 -5.46
N GLY A 138 4.70 -4.51 -6.13
CA GLY A 138 4.17 -4.91 -7.43
C GLY A 138 4.77 -4.19 -8.64
N ALA A 139 5.66 -3.22 -8.42
CA ALA A 139 6.55 -2.67 -9.44
C ALA A 139 7.90 -2.28 -8.83
N GLY A 140 8.95 -2.23 -9.64
CA GLY A 140 10.30 -1.92 -9.19
C GLY A 140 11.28 -1.73 -10.34
N LYS A 141 12.57 -1.52 -10.02
CA LYS A 141 13.63 -1.31 -11.02
C LYS A 141 13.98 -2.57 -11.82
N ASN A 142 13.51 -3.71 -11.36
CA ASN A 142 13.65 -5.02 -11.99
C ASN A 142 12.62 -5.98 -11.37
N ILE A 143 12.57 -7.20 -11.90
CA ILE A 143 11.62 -8.23 -11.43
C ILE A 143 11.87 -8.66 -9.97
N PHE A 144 13.09 -8.54 -9.44
CA PHE A 144 13.40 -8.89 -8.06
C PHE A 144 12.81 -7.88 -7.08
N GLU A 145 12.90 -6.59 -7.39
CA GLU A 145 12.26 -5.53 -6.63
C GLU A 145 10.74 -5.58 -6.78
N ALA A 146 10.22 -5.74 -8.00
CA ALA A 146 8.78 -5.77 -8.27
C ALA A 146 8.06 -6.91 -7.53
N ARG A 147 8.74 -8.04 -7.29
CA ARG A 147 8.23 -9.21 -6.55
C ARG A 147 8.48 -9.14 -5.03
N LYS A 148 9.22 -8.15 -4.54
CA LYS A 148 9.58 -8.08 -3.12
C LYS A 148 8.32 -7.80 -2.28
N PRO A 149 8.00 -8.64 -1.29
CA PRO A 149 6.86 -8.38 -0.42
C PRO A 149 7.16 -7.25 0.55
N VAL A 150 6.09 -6.56 0.95
CA VAL A 150 6.08 -5.76 2.19
C VAL A 150 5.53 -6.63 3.30
N ILE A 151 6.25 -6.73 4.42
CA ILE A 151 5.79 -7.46 5.61
C ILE A 151 5.59 -6.46 6.75
N LEU A 152 4.33 -6.26 7.15
CA LEU A 152 3.98 -5.44 8.31
C LEU A 152 3.77 -6.31 9.54
N LYS A 153 4.02 -5.74 10.73
CA LYS A 153 3.78 -6.42 12.01
C LYS A 153 2.80 -5.59 12.84
N VAL A 154 1.65 -6.17 13.14
CA VAL A 154 0.57 -5.57 13.95
C VAL A 154 0.19 -6.55 15.05
N GLU A 155 0.19 -6.10 16.30
CA GLU A 155 -0.14 -6.91 17.48
C GLU A 155 0.55 -8.30 17.49
N GLY A 156 1.84 -8.32 17.18
CA GLY A 156 2.65 -9.54 17.14
C GLY A 156 2.44 -10.43 15.91
N LYS A 157 1.42 -10.18 15.07
CA LYS A 157 1.13 -10.92 13.83
C LYS A 157 1.82 -10.27 12.63
N ARG A 158 2.16 -11.07 11.61
CA ARG A 158 2.80 -10.60 10.37
C ARG A 158 1.81 -10.63 9.21
N PHE A 159 1.76 -9.56 8.44
CA PHE A 159 0.93 -9.40 7.25
C PHE A 159 1.82 -9.18 6.04
N GLY A 160 1.77 -10.09 5.07
CA GLY A 160 2.56 -10.00 3.84
C GLY A 160 1.72 -9.50 2.67
N PHE A 161 2.25 -8.51 1.96
CA PHE A 161 1.61 -7.89 0.81
C PHE A 161 2.45 -8.13 -0.44
N LEU A 162 1.79 -8.67 -1.47
CA LEU A 162 2.31 -8.90 -2.81
C LEU A 162 1.26 -8.39 -3.80
N ALA A 163 1.71 -7.81 -4.91
CA ALA A 163 0.81 -7.35 -5.97
C ALA A 163 1.37 -7.73 -7.34
N TYR A 164 0.48 -8.07 -8.26
CA TYR A 164 0.82 -8.56 -9.59
C TYR A 164 -0.09 -7.96 -10.64
N SER A 165 0.48 -7.58 -11.77
CA SER A 165 -0.22 -6.98 -12.90
C SER A 165 -0.37 -8.04 -13.99
N ASN A 166 -1.61 -8.43 -14.28
CA ASN A 166 -1.95 -9.35 -15.38
C ASN A 166 -2.58 -8.60 -16.56
N THR A 167 -2.22 -7.33 -16.69
CA THR A 167 -2.76 -6.41 -17.68
C THR A 167 -1.72 -6.03 -18.71
N PHE A 168 -2.20 -5.60 -19.88
CA PHE A 168 -1.39 -5.04 -20.96
C PHE A 168 -1.08 -3.56 -20.71
N PRO A 169 -0.03 -2.99 -21.33
CA PRO A 169 0.91 -3.62 -22.28
C PRO A 169 1.89 -4.63 -21.64
N GLU A 170 2.29 -5.68 -22.38
CA GLU A 170 3.31 -6.65 -21.90
C GLU A 170 4.66 -5.97 -21.70
N GLU A 171 4.89 -4.90 -22.46
CA GLU A 171 6.07 -4.04 -22.37
C GLU A 171 6.22 -3.41 -20.98
N PHE A 172 5.19 -3.39 -20.14
CA PHE A 172 5.26 -2.89 -18.77
C PHE A 172 5.69 -3.94 -17.75
N TRP A 173 5.86 -5.20 -18.15
CA TRP A 173 6.32 -6.23 -17.23
C TRP A 173 7.83 -6.10 -16.98
N ALA A 174 8.19 -6.21 -15.71
CA ALA A 174 9.59 -6.18 -15.28
C ALA A 174 10.32 -7.46 -15.70
N GLU A 175 11.60 -7.29 -16.01
CA GLU A 175 12.55 -8.37 -16.28
C GLU A 175 13.79 -8.19 -15.38
N GLU A 176 14.82 -9.02 -15.55
CA GLU A 176 16.02 -8.95 -14.69
C GLU A 176 16.75 -7.60 -14.80
N GLU A 177 16.77 -7.00 -15.99
CA GLU A 177 17.46 -5.74 -16.29
C GLU A 177 16.49 -4.62 -16.74
N LYS A 178 15.19 -4.79 -16.48
CA LYS A 178 14.14 -3.88 -16.97
C LYS A 178 13.15 -3.57 -15.87
N ALA A 179 12.89 -2.28 -15.67
CA ALA A 179 11.91 -1.83 -14.69
C ALA A 179 10.49 -2.15 -15.15
N GLY A 180 9.59 -2.31 -14.19
CA GLY A 180 8.19 -2.56 -14.52
C GLY A 180 7.40 -3.19 -13.40
N THR A 181 6.25 -3.74 -13.79
CA THR A 181 5.32 -4.45 -12.91
C THR A 181 5.66 -5.93 -12.80
N ALA A 182 5.34 -6.54 -11.66
CA ALA A 182 5.45 -7.99 -11.49
C ALA A 182 4.31 -8.69 -12.23
N TYR A 183 4.61 -9.40 -13.33
CA TYR A 183 3.61 -10.24 -14.01
C TYR A 183 3.24 -11.47 -13.18
N GLY A 184 1.93 -11.68 -12.97
CA GLY A 184 1.36 -12.69 -12.07
C GLY A 184 1.35 -14.12 -12.61
N LYS A 185 2.50 -14.62 -13.05
CA LYS A 185 2.66 -16.04 -13.44
C LYS A 185 2.49 -16.92 -12.20
N PHE A 186 1.56 -17.88 -12.23
CA PHE A 186 1.23 -18.75 -11.08
C PHE A 186 2.44 -19.37 -10.37
N SER A 187 3.47 -19.79 -11.12
CA SER A 187 4.70 -20.34 -10.53
C SER A 187 5.45 -19.32 -9.67
N ARG A 188 5.53 -18.06 -10.11
CA ARG A 188 6.19 -16.96 -9.38
C ARG A 188 5.42 -16.61 -8.11
N VAL A 189 4.09 -16.46 -8.23
CA VAL A 189 3.23 -16.20 -7.06
C VAL A 189 3.40 -17.28 -5.99
N ARG A 190 3.47 -18.55 -6.41
CA ARG A 190 3.71 -19.67 -5.49
C ARG A 190 5.09 -19.65 -4.84
N GLU A 191 6.11 -19.13 -5.50
CA GLU A 191 7.44 -18.94 -4.92
C GLU A 191 7.44 -17.82 -3.88
N ASP A 192 6.75 -16.73 -4.17
CA ASP A 192 6.74 -15.51 -3.35
C ASP A 192 5.93 -15.64 -2.05
N VAL A 193 4.95 -16.53 -2.01
CA VAL A 193 4.05 -16.75 -0.85
C VAL A 193 4.61 -17.74 0.20
N LYS A 194 5.78 -18.34 -0.05
CA LYS A 194 6.41 -19.32 0.88
C LYS A 194 7.12 -18.65 2.04
#